data_AF-A0A2M9XQ09-F1
#
_entry.id   AF-A0A2M9XQ09-F1
#
_cell.length_a   1.000
_cell.length_b   1.000
_cell.length_c   1.000
_cell.angle_alpha   90.00
_cell.angle_beta   90.00
_cell.angle_gamma   90.00
#
_symmetry.space_group_name_H-M   'P 1'
#
loop_
_entity.id
_entity.type
_entity.pdbx_description
1 polymer ?
#
loop_
_entity_poly.entity_id
_entity_poly.type
_entity_poly.pdbx_seq_one_letter_code
_entity_poly.pdbx_strand_id
1 'polypeptide(L)'
;MKVTLLTNKPILLNRQSCKKSGRKSAFLFSIAAIAVLFFLDCRKTPNEEECVENQMHNVKLIAQSTDEEIPTGMRQLMLKQILQPDMSRAIVLRCMSDKTLKQVQCELEKEKFGDLKECKKFAKEESK
;
A
#
# COMPACT_ATOMS: atom_id res chain seq x y z
N MET A 1 43.70 -11.02 -45.08
CA MET A 1 43.53 -10.30 -43.81
C MET A 1 42.71 -9.03 -44.06
N LYS A 2 41.43 -9.03 -43.68
CA LYS A 2 40.54 -7.89 -43.34
C LYS A 2 39.10 -8.39 -43.47
N VAL A 3 38.48 -8.61 -42.31
CA VAL A 3 37.05 -8.84 -42.13
C VAL A 3 36.36 -7.51 -42.34
N THR A 4 35.48 -7.40 -43.33
CA THR A 4 34.72 -6.18 -43.58
C THR A 4 33.30 -6.36 -43.02
N LEU A 5 33.02 -5.59 -41.97
CA LEU A 5 31.75 -5.49 -41.27
C LEU A 5 30.59 -5.15 -42.23
N LEU A 6 29.55 -5.98 -42.23
CA LEU A 6 28.22 -5.64 -42.73
C LEU A 6 27.53 -4.71 -41.71
N THR A 7 27.64 -3.41 -41.92
CA THR A 7 26.85 -2.41 -41.16
C THR A 7 25.43 -2.33 -41.71
N ASN A 8 24.48 -2.69 -40.86
CA ASN A 8 23.04 -2.52 -41.05
C ASN A 8 22.67 -1.04 -41.28
N LYS A 9 21.77 -0.81 -42.26
CA LYS A 9 21.21 0.50 -42.60
C LYS A 9 20.38 1.05 -41.43
N PRO A 10 20.57 2.31 -40.98
CA PRO A 10 19.66 2.93 -40.04
C PRO A 10 18.33 3.27 -40.73
N ILE A 11 17.24 2.74 -40.18
CA ILE A 11 15.87 3.07 -40.55
C ILE A 11 15.65 4.55 -40.26
N LEU A 12 15.43 5.34 -41.32
CA LEU A 12 15.02 6.74 -41.25
C LEU A 12 13.63 6.82 -40.60
N LEU A 13 13.59 7.09 -39.30
CA LEU A 13 12.36 7.50 -38.61
C LEU A 13 11.98 8.90 -39.11
N ASN A 14 10.95 8.89 -39.96
CA ASN A 14 10.27 10.04 -40.51
C ASN A 14 9.94 11.07 -39.41
N ARG A 15 10.47 12.28 -39.59
CA ARG A 15 10.31 13.46 -38.75
C ARG A 15 8.84 13.88 -38.76
N GLN A 16 8.05 13.41 -37.79
CA GLN A 16 6.68 13.90 -37.58
C GLN A 16 6.73 15.39 -37.27
N SER A 17 6.26 16.19 -38.23
CA SER A 17 6.04 17.61 -38.11
C SER A 17 4.98 17.87 -37.03
N CYS A 18 5.40 18.43 -35.89
CA CYS A 18 4.52 18.92 -34.82
C CYS A 18 3.68 20.10 -35.34
N LYS A 19 2.58 19.80 -36.03
CA LYS A 19 1.51 20.78 -36.25
C LYS A 19 0.79 21.03 -34.94
N LYS A 20 0.86 22.29 -34.51
CA LYS A 20 0.16 22.96 -33.41
C LYS A 20 -1.30 22.47 -33.30
N SER A 21 -1.62 21.65 -32.31
CA SER A 21 -3.00 21.32 -31.90
C SER A 21 -3.25 21.90 -30.51
N GLY A 22 -3.52 23.20 -30.47
CA GLY A 22 -3.93 23.89 -29.26
C GLY A 22 -5.40 23.64 -28.98
N ARG A 23 -5.72 22.53 -28.29
CA ARG A 23 -6.93 22.35 -27.42
C ARG A 23 -7.10 20.97 -26.78
N LYS A 24 -6.03 20.17 -26.65
CA LYS A 24 -6.06 18.89 -25.90
C LYS A 24 -5.05 18.82 -24.74
N SER A 25 -4.26 19.88 -24.52
CA SER A 25 -3.14 19.89 -23.57
C SER A 25 -3.61 19.98 -22.11
N ALA A 26 -4.53 20.90 -21.77
CA ALA A 26 -5.00 21.06 -20.39
C ALA A 26 -5.70 19.81 -19.83
N PHE A 27 -6.36 19.02 -20.67
CA PHE A 27 -7.03 17.77 -20.26
C PHE A 27 -6.04 16.66 -19.92
N LEU A 28 -4.89 16.60 -20.61
CA LEU A 28 -3.84 15.63 -20.31
C LEU A 28 -2.99 16.08 -19.10
N PHE A 29 -2.75 17.38 -18.95
CA PHE A 29 -2.11 17.94 -17.75
C PHE A 29 -2.98 17.76 -16.50
N SER A 30 -4.30 17.95 -16.59
CA SER A 30 -5.20 17.73 -15.46
C SER A 30 -5.28 16.25 -15.07
N ILE A 31 -5.39 15.34 -16.03
CA ILE A 31 -5.38 13.90 -15.76
C ILE A 31 -4.03 13.45 -15.17
N ALA A 32 -2.91 13.96 -15.70
CA ALA A 32 -1.58 13.66 -15.18
C ALA A 32 -1.38 14.23 -13.75
N ALA A 33 -1.84 15.45 -13.48
CA ALA A 33 -1.77 16.04 -12.14
C ALA A 33 -2.61 15.26 -11.12
N ILE A 34 -3.82 14.84 -11.49
CA ILE A 34 -4.69 14.01 -10.66
C ILE A 34 -4.03 12.65 -10.39
N ALA A 35 -3.46 12.00 -11.40
CA ALA A 35 -2.74 10.75 -11.23
C ALA A 35 -1.54 10.90 -10.27
N VAL A 36 -0.72 11.95 -10.43
CA VAL A 36 0.40 12.23 -9.52
C VAL A 36 -0.06 12.43 -8.08
N LEU A 37 -1.16 13.16 -7.86
CA LEU A 37 -1.73 13.36 -6.52
C LEU A 37 -2.22 12.04 -5.91
N PHE A 38 -2.95 11.22 -6.68
CA PHE A 38 -3.40 9.90 -6.21
C PHE A 38 -2.24 8.94 -5.91
N PHE A 39 -1.15 8.99 -6.69
CA PHE A 39 0.05 8.19 -6.43
C PHE A 39 0.80 8.63 -5.17
N LEU A 40 0.82 9.94 -4.86
CA LEU A 40 1.41 10.45 -3.62
C LEU A 40 0.62 9.99 -2.39
N ASP A 41 -0.72 10.00 -2.45
CA ASP A 41 -1.57 9.50 -1.38
C ASP A 41 -1.43 7.98 -1.13
N CYS A 42 -1.12 7.19 -2.17
CA CYS A 42 -0.87 5.75 -2.01
C CYS A 42 0.45 5.43 -1.29
N ARG A 43 1.42 6.36 -1.25
CA ARG A 43 2.72 6.14 -0.58
C ARG A 43 2.80 6.69 0.83
N LYS A 44 1.75 7.37 1.31
CA LYS A 44 1.77 7.94 2.65
C LYS A 44 1.88 6.82 3.69
N THR A 45 2.93 6.86 4.49
CA THR A 45 3.13 5.96 5.63
C THR A 45 2.29 6.46 6.81
N PRO A 46 1.69 5.55 7.59
CA PRO A 46 0.97 5.94 8.78
C PRO A 46 1.92 6.49 9.84
N ASN A 47 1.42 7.42 10.67
CA ASN A 47 2.17 7.94 11.81
C ASN A 47 2.04 7.01 13.04
N GLU A 48 2.73 7.35 14.13
CA GLU A 48 2.69 6.54 15.36
C GLU A 48 1.30 6.48 15.97
N GLU A 49 0.59 7.62 16.02
CA GLU A 49 -0.75 7.74 16.62
C GLU A 49 -1.78 6.85 15.89
N GLU A 50 -1.81 6.89 14.56
CA GLU A 50 -2.66 6.05 13.70
C GLU A 50 -2.36 4.56 13.90
N CYS A 51 -1.09 4.20 14.08
CA CYS A 51 -0.68 2.82 14.34
C CYS A 51 -1.02 2.34 15.75
N VAL A 52 -0.95 3.21 16.76
CA VAL A 52 -1.40 2.92 18.12
C VAL A 52 -2.92 2.72 18.15
N GLU A 53 -3.67 3.61 17.50
CA GLU A 53 -5.12 3.52 17.39
C GLU A 53 -5.53 2.21 16.70
N ASN A 54 -4.89 1.90 15.58
CA ASN A 54 -5.13 0.66 14.83
C ASN A 54 -4.76 -0.59 15.63
N GLN A 55 -3.66 -0.56 16.40
CA GLN A 55 -3.34 -1.67 17.30
C GLN A 55 -4.46 -1.87 18.33
N MET A 56 -4.92 -0.80 18.97
CA MET A 56 -5.97 -0.87 19.99
C MET A 56 -7.29 -1.38 19.40
N HIS A 57 -7.64 -0.92 18.20
CA HIS A 57 -8.79 -1.40 17.45
C HIS A 57 -8.69 -2.90 17.13
N ASN A 58 -7.56 -3.35 16.59
CA ASN A 58 -7.35 -4.77 16.29
C ASN A 58 -7.39 -5.64 17.55
N VAL A 59 -6.86 -5.16 18.68
CA VAL A 59 -6.98 -5.86 19.98
C VAL A 59 -8.44 -5.99 20.40
N LYS A 60 -9.24 -4.93 20.23
CA LYS A 60 -10.68 -4.97 20.50
C LYS A 60 -11.40 -5.99 19.62
N LEU A 61 -11.10 -6.01 18.31
CA LEU A 61 -11.68 -6.98 17.38
C LEU A 61 -11.32 -8.42 17.77
N ILE A 62 -10.08 -8.68 18.18
CA ILE A 62 -9.67 -9.99 18.69
C ILE A 62 -10.47 -10.34 19.93
N ALA A 63 -10.58 -9.45 20.91
CA ALA A 63 -11.31 -9.70 22.15
C ALA A 63 -12.80 -9.98 21.93
N GLN A 64 -13.40 -9.36 20.92
CA GLN A 64 -14.82 -9.49 20.57
C GLN A 64 -15.11 -10.57 19.54
N SER A 65 -14.07 -11.21 18.97
CA SER A 65 -14.24 -12.30 18.00
C SER A 65 -15.02 -13.47 18.57
N THR A 66 -15.79 -14.15 17.71
CA THR A 66 -16.52 -15.37 18.08
C THR A 66 -15.58 -16.58 18.11
N ASP A 67 -16.02 -17.68 18.72
CA ASP A 67 -15.24 -18.94 18.71
C ASP A 67 -15.10 -19.56 17.31
N GLU A 68 -15.99 -19.19 16.38
CA GLU A 68 -15.91 -19.59 14.98
C GLU A 68 -14.79 -18.84 14.24
N GLU A 69 -14.54 -17.57 14.58
CA GLU A 69 -13.45 -16.78 13.98
C GLU A 69 -12.10 -17.07 14.63
N ILE A 70 -12.04 -17.00 15.97
CA ILE A 70 -10.84 -17.25 16.76
C ILE A 70 -11.25 -18.11 17.96
N PRO A 71 -10.79 -19.37 18.05
CA PRO A 71 -11.08 -20.21 19.21
C PRO A 71 -10.64 -19.55 20.52
N THR A 72 -11.46 -19.63 21.57
CA THR A 72 -11.21 -18.97 22.88
C THR A 72 -9.77 -19.16 23.40
N GLY A 73 -9.21 -20.37 23.35
CA GLY A 73 -7.83 -20.61 23.81
C GLY A 73 -6.77 -19.85 23.00
N MET A 74 -6.96 -19.72 21.68
CA MET A 74 -6.09 -18.94 20.82
C MET A 74 -6.28 -17.43 21.07
N ARG A 75 -7.52 -16.97 21.24
CA ARG A 75 -7.84 -15.57 21.53
C ARG A 75 -7.12 -15.09 22.79
N GLN A 76 -7.16 -15.88 23.85
CA GLN A 76 -6.47 -15.58 25.12
C GLN A 76 -4.95 -15.54 24.95
N LEU A 77 -4.38 -16.49 24.21
CA LEU A 77 -2.94 -16.51 23.93
C LEU A 77 -2.50 -15.27 23.13
N MET A 78 -3.24 -14.92 22.08
CA MET A 78 -2.98 -13.74 21.25
C MET A 78 -3.03 -12.45 22.06
N LEU A 79 -4.09 -12.26 22.86
CA LEU A 79 -4.23 -11.08 23.71
C LEU A 79 -3.09 -10.98 24.72
N LYS A 80 -2.72 -12.11 25.36
CA LYS A 80 -1.60 -12.15 26.31
C LYS A 80 -0.28 -11.72 25.67
N GLN A 81 -0.02 -12.10 24.42
CA GLN A 81 1.19 -11.72 23.69
C GLN A 81 1.16 -10.25 23.26
N ILE A 82 0.06 -9.80 22.65
CA ILE A 82 -0.03 -8.43 22.08
C ILE A 82 0.00 -7.35 23.17
N LEU A 83 -0.54 -7.65 24.35
CA LEU A 83 -0.56 -6.73 25.48
C LEU A 83 0.80 -6.63 26.20
N GLN A 84 1.80 -7.44 25.84
CA GLN A 84 3.15 -7.25 26.39
C GLN A 84 3.74 -5.92 25.87
N PRO A 85 4.32 -5.06 26.74
CA PRO A 85 4.81 -3.74 26.32
C PRO A 85 5.80 -3.79 25.15
N ASP A 86 6.75 -4.72 25.17
CA ASP A 86 7.75 -4.88 24.10
C ASP A 86 7.11 -5.28 22.77
N MET A 87 6.13 -6.19 22.82
CA MET A 87 5.38 -6.63 21.64
C MET A 87 4.52 -5.50 21.10
N SER A 88 3.83 -4.77 21.98
CA SER A 88 3.02 -3.60 21.61
C SER A 88 3.83 -2.58 20.83
N ARG A 89 4.99 -2.18 21.37
CA ARG A 89 5.91 -1.26 20.69
C ARG A 89 6.40 -1.81 19.36
N ALA A 90 6.76 -3.09 19.30
CA ALA A 90 7.19 -3.72 18.05
C ALA A 90 6.08 -3.74 16.98
N ILE A 91 4.82 -3.91 17.37
CA ILE A 91 3.66 -3.89 16.47
C ILE A 91 3.45 -2.48 15.89
N VAL A 92 3.53 -1.44 16.72
CA VAL A 92 3.43 -0.04 16.26
C VAL A 92 4.54 0.30 15.27
N LEU A 93 5.80 -0.03 15.61
CA LEU A 93 6.95 0.22 14.73
C LEU A 93 6.81 -0.51 13.39
N ARG A 94 6.35 -1.76 13.42
CA ARG A 94 6.09 -2.54 12.20
C ARG A 94 4.93 -1.97 11.37
N CYS A 95 3.90 -1.45 12.02
CA CYS A 95 2.79 -0.79 11.33
C CYS A 95 3.29 0.41 10.52
N MET A 96 4.15 1.26 11.11
CA MET A 96 4.74 2.41 10.42
C MET A 96 5.63 2.00 9.24
N SER A 97 6.37 0.90 9.37
CA SER A 97 7.30 0.44 8.34
C SER A 97 6.62 -0.30 7.20
N ASP A 98 5.60 -1.12 7.49
CA ASP A 98 5.13 -2.14 6.54
C ASP A 98 3.76 -1.81 5.95
N LYS A 99 2.94 -1.01 6.63
CA LYS A 99 1.60 -0.64 6.16
C LYS A 99 1.60 0.67 5.38
N THR A 100 0.58 0.83 4.54
CA THR A 100 0.21 2.11 3.95
C THR A 100 -0.85 2.79 4.82
N LEU A 101 -0.96 4.11 4.75
CA LEU A 101 -2.01 4.85 5.45
C LEU A 101 -3.41 4.33 5.08
N LYS A 102 -3.65 4.04 3.79
CA LYS A 102 -4.93 3.50 3.31
C LYS A 102 -5.25 2.13 3.89
N GLN A 103 -4.22 1.30 4.10
CA GLN A 103 -4.41 0.02 4.77
C GLN A 103 -4.86 0.23 6.22
N VAL A 104 -4.21 1.12 6.97
CA VAL A 104 -4.57 1.41 8.36
C VAL A 104 -5.99 1.97 8.47
N GLN A 105 -6.35 2.91 7.60
CA GLN A 105 -7.70 3.46 7.55
C GLN A 105 -8.75 2.39 7.24
N CYS A 106 -8.47 1.50 6.28
CA CYS A 106 -9.35 0.36 6.01
C CYS A 106 -9.53 -0.55 7.22
N GLU A 107 -8.45 -0.85 7.96
CA GLU A 107 -8.50 -1.73 9.13
C GLU A 107 -9.34 -1.11 10.27
N LEU A 108 -9.23 0.21 10.48
CA LEU A 108 -10.03 0.96 11.45
C LEU A 108 -11.54 0.95 11.14
N GLU A 109 -11.91 0.87 9.86
CA GLU A 109 -13.32 0.81 9.44
C GLU A 109 -13.96 -0.58 9.62
N LYS A 110 -13.18 -1.63 9.91
CA LYS A 110 -13.71 -2.99 10.04
C LYS A 110 -14.27 -3.27 11.43
N GLU A 111 -15.39 -3.97 11.48
CA GLU A 111 -16.06 -4.37 12.73
C GLU A 111 -15.77 -5.82 13.14
N LYS A 112 -15.23 -6.64 12.23
CA LYS A 112 -14.89 -8.04 12.49
C LYS A 112 -13.43 -8.32 12.20
N PHE A 113 -12.83 -9.20 13.00
CA PHE A 113 -11.45 -9.61 12.80
C PHE A 113 -11.25 -10.32 11.45
N GLY A 114 -12.23 -11.12 11.03
CA GLY A 114 -12.19 -11.83 9.75
C GLY A 114 -12.12 -10.93 8.51
N ASP A 115 -12.58 -9.68 8.61
CA ASP A 115 -12.68 -8.75 7.49
C ASP A 115 -11.39 -7.95 7.25
N LEU A 116 -10.47 -7.94 8.23
CA LEU A 116 -9.16 -7.27 8.11
C LEU A 116 -8.32 -7.81 6.95
N LYS A 117 -8.56 -9.07 6.54
CA LYS A 117 -7.90 -9.69 5.38
C LYS A 117 -8.13 -8.91 4.08
N GLU A 118 -9.25 -8.23 3.95
CA GLU A 118 -9.60 -7.45 2.75
C GLU A 118 -8.73 -6.19 2.61
N CYS A 119 -8.25 -5.64 3.73
CA CYS A 119 -7.42 -4.44 3.74
C CYS A 119 -6.01 -4.71 3.22
N LYS A 120 -5.58 -5.98 3.11
CA LYS A 120 -4.30 -6.36 2.51
C LYS A 120 -4.15 -5.92 1.05
N LYS A 121 -5.26 -5.64 0.34
CA LYS A 121 -5.22 -5.08 -1.02
C LYS A 121 -4.53 -3.71 -1.10
N PHE A 122 -4.40 -3.02 0.04
CA PHE A 122 -3.70 -1.74 0.16
C PHE A 122 -2.28 -1.88 0.70
N ALA A 123 -1.79 -3.11 0.93
CA ALA A 123 -0.44 -3.35 1.39
C ALA A 123 0.59 -2.89 0.35
N LYS A 124 1.81 -2.61 0.81
CA LYS A 124 2.94 -2.32 -0.08
C LYS A 124 3.19 -3.56 -0.95
N GLU A 125 3.40 -3.37 -2.25
CA GLU A 125 3.87 -4.47 -3.10
C GLU A 125 5.23 -4.93 -2.57
N GLU A 126 5.37 -6.23 -2.29
CA GLU A 126 6.65 -6.82 -1.93
C GLU A 126 7.61 -6.56 -3.08
N SER A 127 8.63 -5.74 -2.83
CA SER A 127 9.73 -5.52 -3.75
C SER A 127 10.52 -6.82 -3.80
N LYS A 128 10.17 -7.67 -4.76
CA LYS A 128 10.73 -8.99 -4.98
C LYS A 128 12.18 -8.93 -5.44
#